data_AF-A0A7W4ZRP1-F1
#
_entry.id   AF-A0A7W4ZRP1-F1
#
_cell.length_a   1.000
_cell.length_b   1.000
_cell.length_c   1.000
_cell.angle_alpha   90.00
_cell.angle_beta   90.00
_cell.angle_gamma   90.00
#
_symmetry.space_group_name_H-M   'P 1'
#
loop_
_entity.id
_entity.type
_entity.pdbx_description
1 polymer ?
#
loop_
_entity_poly.entity_id
_entity_poly.type
_entity_poly.pdbx_seq_one_letter_code
_entity_poly.pdbx_strand_id
1 'polypeptide(L)'
;MAIEDQSAFKVWQRLKPDTQFTVRELSSALEEPNESPEEVLEAYLFAKRALAHSMQSLLRSQLPAVSRAAFHEVRARIQDELHSRFSALVPDQYLKVPYGTAANEELFAVLHQEIGSPVDSARLRTINADDIHTERRIRELRELGLDVTSTKVDGNQYYILGSLELDSTRIRELVVKSIRNSKALAKPQKEELIASLQ
;
A
#
# COMPACT_ATOMS: atom_id res chain seq x y z
N MET A 1 9.48 18.71 4.58
CA MET A 1 8.84 18.09 3.39
C MET A 1 7.96 19.13 2.72
N ALA A 2 8.08 19.27 1.39
CA ALA A 2 7.26 20.21 0.62
C ALA A 2 5.83 19.68 0.43
N ILE A 3 4.88 20.58 0.16
CA ILE A 3 3.52 20.22 -0.24
C ILE A 3 3.53 19.99 -1.76
N GLU A 4 3.28 18.74 -2.15
CA GLU A 4 3.27 18.25 -3.53
C GLU A 4 1.85 18.18 -4.10
N ASP A 5 0.85 17.85 -3.25
CA ASP A 5 -0.55 17.76 -3.62
C ASP A 5 -1.39 18.77 -2.81
N GLN A 6 -1.67 19.90 -3.45
CA GLN A 6 -2.46 21.00 -2.88
C GLN A 6 -3.91 20.60 -2.56
N SER A 7 -4.47 19.61 -3.28
CA SER A 7 -5.83 19.16 -3.01
C SER A 7 -5.91 18.39 -1.69
N ALA A 8 -4.97 17.46 -1.48
CA ALA A 8 -4.82 16.72 -0.24
C ALA A 8 -4.46 17.65 0.93
N PHE A 9 -3.64 18.67 0.69
CA PHE A 9 -3.30 19.66 1.71
C PHE A 9 -4.52 20.47 2.17
N LYS A 10 -5.38 20.91 1.23
CA LYS A 10 -6.64 21.59 1.56
C LYS A 10 -7.62 20.68 2.31
N VAL A 11 -7.61 19.37 2.06
CA VAL A 11 -8.38 18.41 2.85
C VAL A 11 -7.82 18.35 4.27
N TRP A 12 -6.50 18.21 4.44
CA TRP A 12 -5.89 18.24 5.76
C TRP A 12 -6.18 19.53 6.54
N GLN A 13 -6.08 20.70 5.89
CA GLN A 13 -6.40 21.98 6.52
C GLN A 13 -7.84 22.04 7.05
N ARG A 14 -8.79 21.41 6.35
CA ARG A 14 -10.20 21.31 6.78
C ARG A 14 -10.39 20.32 7.93
N LEU A 15 -9.66 19.19 7.92
CA LEU A 15 -9.74 18.18 8.98
C LEU A 15 -9.03 18.60 10.28
N LYS A 16 -8.05 19.50 10.18
CA LYS A 16 -7.17 19.88 11.29
C LYS A 16 -7.93 20.42 12.52
N PRO A 17 -8.89 21.35 12.42
CA PRO A 17 -9.61 21.87 13.58
C PRO A 17 -10.40 20.78 14.31
N ASP A 18 -11.14 19.95 13.58
CA ASP A 18 -11.92 18.85 14.15
C ASP A 18 -11.01 17.84 14.83
N THR A 19 -9.89 17.47 14.19
CA THR A 19 -8.89 16.58 14.78
C THR A 19 -8.35 17.16 16.09
N GLN A 20 -8.00 18.44 16.11
CA GLN A 20 -7.51 19.11 17.31
C GLN A 20 -8.56 19.13 18.42
N PHE A 21 -9.83 19.36 18.08
CA PHE A 21 -10.93 19.27 19.03
C PHE A 21 -11.05 17.86 19.62
N THR A 22 -11.11 16.81 18.79
CA THR A 22 -11.25 15.42 19.28
C THR A 22 -10.12 14.97 20.21
N VAL A 23 -8.89 15.42 19.96
CA VAL A 23 -7.73 15.10 20.80
C VAL A 23 -7.82 15.80 22.15
N ARG A 24 -8.34 17.03 22.19
CA ARG A 24 -8.59 17.74 23.44
C ARG A 24 -9.69 17.07 24.25
N GLU A 25 -10.78 16.64 23.62
CA GLU A 25 -11.86 15.91 24.31
C GLU A 25 -11.34 14.61 24.95
N LEU A 26 -10.52 13.84 24.23
CA LEU A 26 -9.86 12.67 24.82
C LEU A 26 -8.97 13.04 26.02
N SER A 27 -8.20 14.13 25.91
CA SER A 27 -7.37 14.61 27.03
C SER A 27 -8.23 14.94 28.25
N SER A 28 -9.33 15.68 28.06
CA SER A 28 -10.27 16.04 29.12
C SER A 28 -10.88 14.79 29.78
N ALA A 29 -11.33 13.81 28.99
CA ALA A 29 -11.90 12.56 29.49
C ALA A 29 -10.89 11.72 30.29
N LEU A 30 -9.59 11.81 29.97
CA LEU A 30 -8.53 11.14 30.72
C LEU A 30 -8.15 11.87 32.02
N GLU A 31 -8.42 13.17 32.10
CA GLU A 31 -8.15 14.00 33.29
C GLU A 31 -9.29 13.95 34.32
N GLU A 32 -10.52 13.68 33.89
CA GLU A 32 -11.70 13.65 34.77
C GLU A 32 -11.73 12.37 35.64
N PRO A 33 -11.66 12.48 36.98
CA PRO A 33 -11.54 11.32 37.87
C PRO A 33 -12.76 10.38 37.90
N ASN A 34 -13.92 10.88 37.47
CA ASN A 34 -15.20 10.15 37.53
C ASN A 34 -15.75 9.78 36.14
N GLU A 35 -14.99 10.02 35.07
CA GLU A 35 -15.40 9.63 33.72
C GLU A 35 -15.58 8.12 33.65
N SER A 36 -16.64 7.66 32.97
CA SER A 36 -16.82 6.23 32.81
C SER A 36 -15.77 5.65 31.84
N PRO A 37 -15.32 4.40 32.03
CA PRO A 37 -14.41 3.74 31.08
C PRO A 37 -14.97 3.67 29.65
N GLU A 38 -16.29 3.67 29.48
CA GLU A 38 -16.96 3.66 28.18
C GLU A 38 -16.81 5.01 27.47
N GLU A 39 -17.05 6.12 28.16
CA GLU A 39 -16.86 7.48 27.62
C GLU A 39 -15.40 7.73 27.19
N VAL A 40 -14.43 7.30 28.02
CA VAL A 40 -13.00 7.38 27.67
C VAL A 40 -12.69 6.55 26.41
N LEU A 41 -13.28 5.35 26.28
CA LEU A 41 -13.08 4.49 25.12
C LEU A 41 -13.69 5.10 23.85
N GLU A 42 -14.89 5.68 23.94
CA GLU A 42 -15.55 6.36 22.83
C GLU A 42 -14.74 7.59 22.37
N ALA A 43 -14.32 8.44 23.31
CA ALA A 43 -13.44 9.58 23.03
C ALA A 43 -12.14 9.13 22.36
N TYR A 44 -11.54 8.03 22.83
CA TYR A 44 -10.34 7.46 22.23
C TYR A 44 -10.56 6.99 20.80
N LEU A 45 -11.62 6.20 20.55
CA LEU A 45 -11.93 5.70 19.20
C LEU A 45 -12.27 6.84 18.24
N PHE A 46 -12.94 7.88 18.72
CA PHE A 46 -13.25 9.07 17.93
C PHE A 46 -11.98 9.85 17.57
N ALA A 47 -11.15 10.19 18.55
CA ALA A 47 -9.87 10.86 18.34
C ALA A 47 -8.94 10.05 17.42
N LYS A 48 -8.88 8.72 17.60
CA LYS A 48 -8.09 7.82 16.75
C LYS A 48 -8.50 7.92 15.29
N ARG A 49 -9.80 7.86 14.97
CA ARG A 49 -10.28 7.96 13.58
C ARG A 49 -9.98 9.33 12.98
N ALA A 50 -10.21 10.41 13.73
CA ALA A 50 -9.93 11.77 13.28
C ALA A 50 -8.43 11.97 12.99
N LEU A 51 -7.57 11.51 13.90
CA LEU A 51 -6.11 11.53 13.72
C LEU A 51 -5.69 10.72 12.49
N ALA A 52 -6.17 9.48 12.33
CA ALA A 52 -5.83 8.62 11.20
C ALA A 52 -6.15 9.30 9.86
N HIS A 53 -7.36 9.86 9.72
CA HIS A 53 -7.78 10.55 8.48
C HIS A 53 -6.98 11.84 8.22
N SER A 54 -6.72 12.62 9.27
CA SER A 54 -5.96 13.86 9.17
C SER A 54 -4.51 13.59 8.79
N MET A 55 -3.86 12.65 9.46
CA MET A 55 -2.47 12.28 9.16
C MET A 55 -2.32 11.64 7.79
N GLN A 56 -3.28 10.79 7.38
CA GLN A 56 -3.31 10.26 6.01
C GLN A 56 -3.37 11.38 4.97
N SER A 57 -4.24 12.37 5.16
CA SER A 57 -4.37 13.52 4.24
C SER A 57 -3.09 14.36 4.20
N LEU A 58 -2.44 14.56 5.35
CA LEU A 58 -1.15 15.25 5.43
C LEU A 58 -0.07 14.49 4.67
N LEU A 59 0.07 13.18 4.88
CA LEU A 59 1.06 12.37 4.15
C LEU A 59 0.80 12.37 2.65
N ARG A 60 -0.46 12.19 2.22
CA ARG A 60 -0.84 12.30 0.80
C ARG A 60 -0.44 13.62 0.18
N SER A 61 -0.57 14.72 0.93
CA SER A 61 -0.19 16.06 0.46
C SER A 61 1.31 16.22 0.19
N GLN A 62 2.13 15.33 0.72
CA GLN A 62 3.58 15.37 0.60
C GLN A 62 4.14 14.29 -0.34
N LEU A 63 3.28 13.45 -0.92
CA LEU A 63 3.70 12.41 -1.86
C LEU A 63 4.02 13.04 -3.22
N PRO A 64 5.25 12.90 -3.74
CA PRO A 64 5.61 13.47 -5.03
C PRO A 64 4.83 12.82 -6.18
N ALA A 65 4.39 13.62 -7.15
CA ALA A 65 3.74 13.12 -8.37
C ALA A 65 4.65 12.16 -9.16
N VAL A 66 5.97 12.38 -9.11
CA VAL A 66 6.96 11.49 -9.74
C VAL A 66 6.89 10.07 -9.20
N SER A 67 6.56 9.88 -7.92
CA SER A 67 6.43 8.54 -7.33
C SER A 67 5.22 7.78 -7.86
N ARG A 68 4.09 8.47 -8.09
CA ARG A 68 2.90 7.86 -8.71
C ARG A 68 3.19 7.48 -10.17
N ALA A 69 3.84 8.37 -10.92
CA ALA A 69 4.27 8.09 -12.29
C ALA A 69 5.20 6.88 -12.36
N ALA A 70 6.18 6.77 -11.45
CA ALA A 70 7.09 5.63 -11.37
C ALA A 70 6.35 4.31 -11.09
N PHE A 71 5.29 4.33 -10.26
CA PHE A 71 4.47 3.13 -10.05
C PHE A 71 3.75 2.67 -11.32
N HIS A 72 3.17 3.61 -12.07
CA HIS A 72 2.52 3.30 -13.34
C HIS A 72 3.52 2.79 -14.38
N GLU A 73 4.72 3.37 -14.44
CA GLU A 73 5.79 2.92 -15.33
C GLU A 73 6.27 1.50 -14.97
N VAL A 74 6.50 1.21 -13.68
CA VAL A 74 6.79 -0.14 -13.21
C VAL A 74 5.72 -1.12 -13.68
N ARG A 75 4.44 -0.79 -13.49
CA ARG A 75 3.34 -1.67 -13.90
C ARG A 75 3.26 -1.83 -15.41
N ALA A 76 3.53 -0.79 -16.18
CA ALA A 76 3.60 -0.87 -17.63
C ALA A 76 4.72 -1.83 -18.07
N ARG A 77 5.93 -1.72 -17.49
CA ARG A 77 7.03 -2.66 -17.76
C ARG A 77 6.66 -4.11 -17.44
N ILE A 78 5.99 -4.36 -16.32
CA ILE A 78 5.46 -5.71 -15.99
C ILE A 78 4.44 -6.15 -17.05
N GLN A 79 3.56 -5.24 -17.48
CA GLN A 79 2.53 -5.53 -18.47
C GLN A 79 3.13 -5.92 -19.82
N ASP A 80 4.17 -5.21 -20.26
CA ASP A 80 4.90 -5.48 -21.49
C ASP A 80 5.63 -6.82 -21.41
N GLU A 81 6.28 -7.10 -20.27
CA GLU A 81 6.98 -8.36 -20.04
C GLU A 81 6.03 -9.56 -20.06
N LEU A 82 4.84 -9.42 -19.45
CA LEU A 82 3.79 -10.43 -19.46
C LEU A 82 3.35 -10.77 -20.90
N HIS A 83 3.07 -9.75 -21.71
CA HIS A 83 2.66 -9.97 -23.10
C HIS A 83 3.81 -10.53 -23.93
N SER A 84 5.00 -9.94 -23.84
CA SER A 84 6.17 -10.36 -24.64
C SER A 84 6.52 -11.82 -24.40
N ARG A 85 6.41 -12.32 -23.16
CA ARG A 85 6.77 -13.70 -22.82
C ARG A 85 5.63 -14.69 -23.05
N PHE A 86 4.38 -14.29 -22.82
CA PHE A 86 3.29 -15.26 -22.63
C PHE A 86 2.07 -15.09 -23.53
N SER A 87 1.97 -14.02 -24.34
CA SER A 87 0.82 -13.79 -25.24
C SER A 87 0.52 -14.93 -26.22
N ALA A 88 1.56 -15.63 -26.69
CA ALA A 88 1.40 -16.79 -27.56
C ALA A 88 0.96 -18.07 -26.83
N LEU A 89 1.08 -18.13 -25.50
CA LEU A 89 0.93 -19.34 -24.69
C LEU A 89 -0.35 -19.33 -23.85
N VAL A 90 -0.84 -18.15 -23.47
CA VAL A 90 -1.98 -17.99 -22.56
C VAL A 90 -2.88 -16.86 -23.05
N PRO A 91 -4.20 -17.01 -22.91
CA PRO A 91 -5.14 -15.93 -23.22
C PRO A 91 -4.87 -14.64 -22.43
N ASP A 92 -5.04 -13.49 -23.09
CA ASP A 92 -4.81 -12.14 -22.54
C ASP A 92 -5.50 -11.87 -21.20
N GLN A 93 -6.63 -12.52 -20.94
CA GLN A 93 -7.34 -12.37 -19.67
C GLN A 93 -6.49 -12.78 -18.45
N TYR A 94 -5.49 -13.65 -18.64
CA TYR A 94 -4.55 -14.07 -17.61
C TYR A 94 -3.26 -13.22 -17.55
N LEU A 95 -3.07 -12.33 -18.52
CA LEU A 95 -1.88 -11.49 -18.67
C LEU A 95 -2.08 -10.09 -18.10
N LYS A 96 -3.00 -9.89 -17.15
CA LYS A 96 -3.23 -8.57 -16.53
C LYS A 96 -2.38 -8.39 -15.27
N VAL A 97 -1.71 -7.25 -15.17
CA VAL A 97 -0.93 -6.88 -13.97
C VAL A 97 -1.87 -6.67 -12.76
N PRO A 98 -1.73 -7.47 -11.68
CA PRO A 98 -2.55 -7.31 -10.48
C PRO A 98 -2.10 -6.10 -9.62
N TYR A 99 -2.75 -5.90 -8.48
CA TYR A 99 -2.33 -4.95 -7.42
C TYR A 99 -2.23 -3.48 -7.84
N GLY A 100 -3.06 -3.07 -8.79
CA GLY A 100 -3.16 -1.70 -9.28
C GLY A 100 -4.03 -0.76 -8.46
N THR A 101 -4.21 -1.01 -7.16
CA THR A 101 -5.10 -0.19 -6.34
C THR A 101 -4.40 1.08 -5.86
N ALA A 102 -5.18 2.11 -5.51
CA ALA A 102 -4.65 3.35 -4.93
C ALA A 102 -3.81 3.08 -3.67
N ALA A 103 -4.19 2.10 -2.84
CA ALA A 103 -3.43 1.73 -1.64
C ALA A 103 -2.05 1.15 -1.97
N ASN A 104 -1.93 0.35 -3.05
CA ASN A 104 -0.63 -0.16 -3.49
C ASN A 104 0.23 0.99 -4.03
N GLU A 105 -0.35 1.89 -4.80
CA GLU A 105 0.34 3.07 -5.34
C GLU A 105 0.83 4.00 -4.24
N GLU A 106 0.00 4.29 -3.24
CA GLU A 106 0.35 5.16 -2.12
C GLU A 106 1.47 4.57 -1.26
N LEU A 107 1.41 3.27 -0.95
CA LEU A 107 2.50 2.58 -0.25
C LEU A 107 3.79 2.58 -1.05
N PHE A 108 3.71 2.29 -2.35
CA PHE A 108 4.85 2.39 -3.24
C PHE A 108 5.42 3.81 -3.23
N ALA A 109 4.57 4.83 -3.28
CA ALA A 109 5.02 6.21 -3.34
C ALA A 109 5.76 6.65 -2.08
N VAL A 110 5.33 6.19 -0.90
CA VAL A 110 6.04 6.42 0.36
C VAL A 110 7.41 5.74 0.35
N LEU A 111 7.50 4.49 -0.12
CA LEU A 111 8.76 3.76 -0.22
C LEU A 111 9.71 4.37 -1.27
N HIS A 112 9.18 4.78 -2.42
CA HIS A 112 9.93 5.36 -3.53
C HIS A 112 10.55 6.71 -3.17
N GLN A 113 9.87 7.52 -2.36
CA GLN A 113 10.41 8.79 -1.87
C GLN A 113 11.71 8.61 -1.06
N GLU A 114 11.86 7.44 -0.42
CA GLU A 114 12.97 7.09 0.46
C GLU A 114 13.71 5.85 -0.09
N ILE A 115 13.85 5.74 -1.41
CA ILE A 115 14.47 4.57 -2.04
C ILE A 115 15.86 4.30 -1.45
N GLY A 116 16.13 3.05 -1.12
CA GLY A 116 17.35 2.60 -0.42
C GLY A 116 17.39 2.91 1.09
N SER A 117 16.42 3.66 1.62
CA SER A 117 16.35 4.05 3.03
C SER A 117 15.23 3.33 3.79
N PRO A 118 15.41 3.07 5.10
CA PRO A 118 14.38 2.42 5.92
C PRO A 118 13.19 3.34 6.17
N VAL A 119 11.99 2.85 5.84
CA VAL A 119 10.71 3.49 6.14
C VAL A 119 10.02 2.74 7.26
N ASP A 120 9.62 3.46 8.31
CA ASP A 120 8.89 2.89 9.44
C ASP A 120 7.53 2.33 8.98
N SER A 121 7.22 1.11 9.41
CA SER A 121 5.92 0.47 9.24
C SER A 121 4.74 1.34 9.73
N ALA A 122 4.93 2.13 10.79
CA ALA A 122 3.91 3.05 11.29
C ALA A 122 3.54 4.11 10.24
N ARG A 123 4.53 4.69 9.55
CA ARG A 123 4.31 5.65 8.45
C ARG A 123 3.54 5.02 7.30
N LEU A 124 3.86 3.77 6.97
CA LEU A 124 3.14 3.00 5.93
C LEU A 124 1.71 2.63 6.34
N ARG A 125 1.46 2.37 7.62
CA ARG A 125 0.09 2.19 8.12
C ARG A 125 -0.71 3.49 8.08
N THR A 126 -0.09 4.62 8.43
CA THR A 126 -0.74 5.93 8.39
C THR A 126 -1.22 6.30 6.99
N ILE A 127 -0.45 6.02 5.92
CA ILE A 127 -0.92 6.32 4.56
C ILE A 127 -2.15 5.49 4.15
N ASN A 128 -2.35 4.32 4.76
CA ASN A 128 -3.55 3.50 4.60
C ASN A 128 -4.59 3.71 5.71
N ALA A 129 -4.52 4.80 6.48
CA ALA A 129 -5.42 5.07 7.62
C ALA A 129 -5.49 3.92 8.64
N ASP A 130 -4.33 3.33 8.95
CA ASP A 130 -4.17 2.17 9.84
C ASP A 130 -4.91 0.90 9.40
N ASP A 131 -5.10 0.72 8.09
CA ASP A 131 -5.63 -0.53 7.55
C ASP A 131 -4.71 -1.72 7.93
N ILE A 132 -5.35 -2.77 8.46
CA ILE A 132 -4.78 -4.05 8.88
C ILE A 132 -4.07 -4.80 7.73
N HIS A 133 -4.21 -4.30 6.50
CA HIS A 133 -3.66 -4.94 5.31
C HIS A 133 -2.31 -4.36 4.85
N THR A 134 -1.66 -3.45 5.58
CA THR A 134 -0.37 -2.86 5.17
C THR A 134 0.68 -3.92 4.84
N GLU A 135 0.89 -4.91 5.71
CA GLU A 135 1.83 -6.02 5.48
C GLU A 135 1.45 -6.86 4.25
N ARG A 136 0.15 -7.05 4.04
CA ARG A 136 -0.37 -7.73 2.84
C ARG A 136 -0.02 -6.93 1.58
N ARG A 137 -0.22 -5.62 1.58
CA ARG A 137 0.09 -4.77 0.43
C ARG A 137 1.59 -4.72 0.15
N ILE A 138 2.43 -4.71 1.18
CA ILE A 138 3.89 -4.86 1.01
C ILE A 138 4.25 -6.21 0.36
N ARG A 139 3.57 -7.29 0.74
CA ARG A 139 3.73 -8.59 0.05
C ARG A 139 3.31 -8.49 -1.41
N GLU A 140 2.20 -7.84 -1.72
CA GLU A 140 1.73 -7.63 -3.09
C GLU A 140 2.74 -6.83 -3.93
N LEU A 141 3.41 -5.81 -3.36
CA LEU A 141 4.50 -5.10 -4.04
C LEU A 141 5.69 -6.03 -4.35
N ARG A 142 6.08 -6.91 -3.41
CA ARG A 142 7.10 -7.94 -3.66
C ARG A 142 6.69 -8.93 -4.73
N GLU A 143 5.41 -9.34 -4.75
CA GLU A 143 4.88 -10.24 -5.77
C GLU A 143 4.92 -9.63 -7.17
N LEU A 144 4.88 -8.29 -7.30
CA LEU A 144 5.13 -7.60 -8.57
C LEU A 144 6.60 -7.67 -9.04
N GLY A 145 7.51 -8.21 -8.21
CA GLY A 145 8.94 -8.27 -8.51
C GLY A 145 9.76 -7.10 -7.98
N LEU A 146 9.18 -6.21 -7.16
CA LEU A 146 9.91 -5.12 -6.53
C LEU A 146 10.79 -5.64 -5.38
N ASP A 147 12.01 -5.09 -5.29
CA ASP A 147 12.94 -5.36 -4.20
C ASP A 147 12.54 -4.61 -2.92
N VAL A 148 11.53 -5.13 -2.23
CA VAL A 148 11.10 -4.63 -0.92
C VAL A 148 11.57 -5.58 0.17
N THR A 149 12.51 -5.14 1.00
CA THR A 149 12.99 -5.89 2.15
C THR A 149 12.41 -5.34 3.45
N SER A 150 12.52 -6.12 4.52
CA SER A 150 11.97 -5.76 5.83
C SER A 150 13.01 -6.03 6.90
N THR A 151 13.29 -5.05 7.76
CA THR A 151 14.23 -5.18 8.87
C THR A 151 13.57 -4.77 10.19
N LYS A 152 14.07 -5.30 11.31
CA LYS A 152 13.55 -5.00 12.64
C LYS A 152 14.67 -4.41 13.50
N VAL A 153 14.45 -3.21 14.03
CA VAL A 153 15.39 -2.48 14.89
C VAL A 153 14.63 -2.05 16.13
N ASP A 154 15.13 -2.42 17.31
CA ASP A 154 14.55 -2.07 18.62
C ASP A 154 13.04 -2.33 18.74
N GLY A 155 12.57 -3.46 18.18
CA GLY A 155 11.15 -3.82 18.21
C GLY A 155 10.32 -3.24 17.07
N ASN A 156 10.81 -2.21 16.38
CA ASN A 156 10.12 -1.54 15.29
C ASN A 156 10.41 -2.19 13.94
N GLN A 157 9.37 -2.32 13.12
CA GLN A 157 9.46 -2.88 11.78
C GLN A 157 9.69 -1.77 10.76
N TYR A 158 10.69 -1.96 9.91
CA TYR A 158 11.02 -1.07 8.80
C TYR A 158 10.93 -1.83 7.48
N TYR A 159 10.67 -1.10 6.40
CA TYR A 159 10.68 -1.59 5.03
C TYR A 159 11.58 -0.72 4.17
N ILE A 160 12.29 -1.34 3.23
CA ILE A 160 13.20 -0.66 2.32
C ILE A 160 12.84 -1.10 0.91
N LEU A 161 12.57 -0.16 0.02
CA LEU A 161 12.56 -0.41 -1.42
C LEU A 161 14.00 -0.20 -1.92
N GLY A 162 14.69 -1.28 -2.28
CA GLY A 162 16.10 -1.22 -2.68
C GLY A 162 16.31 -0.63 -4.07
N SER A 163 15.49 -1.05 -5.03
CA SER A 163 15.55 -0.56 -6.41
C SER A 163 14.20 -0.67 -7.13
N LEU A 164 14.11 -0.10 -8.33
CA LEU A 164 12.99 -0.30 -9.26
C LEU A 164 13.28 -1.36 -10.33
N GLU A 165 14.36 -2.12 -10.16
CA GLU A 165 14.64 -3.28 -10.99
C GLU A 165 13.68 -4.40 -10.62
N LEU A 166 13.12 -5.04 -11.65
CA LEU A 166 12.11 -6.08 -11.48
C LEU A 166 12.76 -7.45 -11.48
N ASP A 167 12.45 -8.24 -10.47
CA ASP A 167 12.76 -9.66 -10.46
C ASP A 167 11.91 -10.37 -11.53
N SER A 168 12.51 -10.58 -12.70
CA SER A 168 11.85 -11.20 -13.84
C SER A 168 11.35 -12.64 -13.57
N THR A 169 11.86 -13.31 -12.52
CA THR A 169 11.39 -14.64 -12.14
C THR A 169 9.98 -14.59 -11.54
N ARG A 170 9.58 -13.45 -10.94
CA ARG A 170 8.24 -13.23 -10.36
C ARG A 170 7.16 -13.04 -11.40
N ILE A 171 7.50 -12.58 -12.60
CA ILE A 171 6.54 -12.31 -13.68
C ILE A 171 5.76 -13.58 -14.05
N ARG A 172 6.45 -14.74 -14.11
CA ARG A 172 5.80 -16.04 -14.33
C ARG A 172 4.82 -16.39 -13.22
N GLU A 173 5.17 -16.11 -11.96
CA GLU A 173 4.33 -16.41 -10.81
C GLU A 173 3.00 -15.65 -10.85
N LEU A 174 3.00 -14.42 -11.39
CA LEU A 174 1.78 -13.62 -11.59
C LEU A 174 0.80 -14.32 -12.54
N VAL A 175 1.29 -14.85 -13.67
CA VAL A 175 0.48 -15.59 -14.65
C VAL A 175 -0.07 -16.86 -14.02
N VAL A 176 0.79 -17.65 -13.37
CA VAL A 176 0.39 -18.90 -12.70
C VAL A 176 -0.69 -18.63 -11.65
N LYS A 177 -0.54 -17.57 -10.86
CA LYS A 177 -1.51 -17.17 -9.84
C LYS A 177 -2.85 -16.76 -10.48
N SER A 178 -2.81 -16.01 -11.59
CA SER A 178 -3.99 -15.61 -12.34
C SER A 178 -4.78 -16.82 -12.86
N ILE A 179 -4.10 -17.78 -13.50
CA ILE A 179 -4.70 -19.04 -13.98
C ILE A 179 -5.30 -19.84 -12.83
N ARG A 180 -4.54 -20.03 -11.73
CA ARG A 180 -4.99 -20.79 -10.55
C ARG A 180 -6.26 -20.21 -9.93
N ASN A 181 -6.35 -18.89 -9.88
CA ASN A 181 -7.49 -18.18 -9.30
C ASN A 181 -8.71 -18.10 -10.25
N SER A 182 -8.56 -18.50 -11.51
CA SER A 182 -9.67 -18.49 -12.47
C SER A 182 -10.79 -19.42 -12.03
N LYS A 183 -12.03 -18.92 -11.99
CA LYS A 183 -13.22 -19.76 -11.79
C LYS A 183 -13.74 -20.38 -13.09
N ALA A 184 -13.25 -19.91 -14.23
CA ALA A 184 -13.71 -20.33 -15.55
C ALA A 184 -13.06 -21.65 -16.03
N LEU A 185 -11.93 -22.05 -15.42
CA LEU A 185 -11.19 -23.25 -15.79
C LEU A 185 -11.37 -24.36 -14.77
N ALA A 186 -11.56 -25.58 -15.26
CA ALA A 186 -11.44 -26.78 -14.45
C ALA A 186 -9.97 -27.02 -14.06
N LYS A 187 -9.74 -27.80 -13.00
CA LYS A 187 -8.38 -28.10 -12.51
C LYS A 187 -7.43 -28.65 -13.60
N PRO A 188 -7.84 -29.60 -14.47
CA PRO A 188 -6.94 -30.12 -15.51
C PRO A 188 -6.50 -29.05 -16.51
N GLN A 189 -7.42 -28.17 -16.92
CA GLN A 189 -7.13 -27.08 -17.87
C GLN A 189 -6.17 -26.05 -17.28
N LYS A 190 -6.25 -25.80 -15.97
CA LYS A 190 -5.28 -24.94 -15.27
C LYS A 190 -3.89 -25.55 -15.28
N GLU A 191 -3.78 -26.85 -15.01
CA GLU A 191 -2.50 -27.56 -14.98
C GLU A 191 -1.84 -27.60 -16.36
N GLU A 192 -2.62 -27.82 -17.42
CA GLU A 192 -2.16 -27.77 -18.81
C GLU A 192 -1.61 -26.38 -19.19
N LEU A 193 -2.36 -25.31 -18.92
CA LEU A 193 -1.90 -23.94 -19.18
C LEU A 193 -0.70 -23.52 -18.34
N ILE A 194 -0.52 -24.09 -17.14
CA ILE A 194 0.66 -23.80 -16.31
C ILE A 194 1.88 -24.58 -16.81
N ALA A 195 1.68 -25.81 -17.31
CA ALA A 195 2.74 -26.62 -17.86
C ALA A 195 3.30 -26.03 -19.17
N SER A 196 2.49 -25.31 -19.95
CA SER A 196 2.94 -24.62 -21.17
C SER A 196 3.82 -23.38 -20.89
N LEU A 197 3.93 -22.94 -19.64
CA LEU A 197 4.78 -21.81 -19.21
C LEU A 197 6.20 -22.24 -18.81
N GLN A 198 6.67 -23.40 -19.28
CA GLN A 198 8.03 -23.90 -19.04
C GLN A 198 9.07 -23.22 -19.92
#